data_AF-A0A4V1TC26-F1
#
_entry.id   AF-A0A4V1TC26-F1
#
_cell.length_a   1.000
_cell.length_b   1.000
_cell.length_c   1.000
_cell.angle_alpha   90.00
_cell.angle_beta   90.00
_cell.angle_gamma   90.00
#
_symmetry.space_group_name_H-M   'P 1'
#
loop_
_entity.id
_entity.type
_entity.pdbx_description
1 polymer ?
#
loop_
_entity_poly.entity_id
_entity_poly.type
_entity_poly.pdbx_seq_one_letter_code
_entity_poly.pdbx_strand_id
1 'polypeptide(L)'
;MKTVAGWGVFSRRSVIAASVALGLAASVGSGAFAAAKTSVTIGMTIEPIGLDPTIAAPVAIGQVSWQNIFEGLTTVDSAGKVQPQLAESWEISSDGKTYTFKLRQGVTFHNGVAFDSSVAKFAIDRARGADSVNPQKRYFASIETV
;
A
#
# COMPACT_ATOMS: atom_id res chain seq x y z
N MET A 1 -11.26 3.64 -84.67
CA MET A 1 -11.90 3.81 -83.36
C MET A 1 -10.80 3.88 -82.30
N LYS A 2 -10.67 5.05 -81.62
CA LYS A 2 -10.22 5.33 -80.23
C LYS A 2 -8.96 4.61 -79.68
N THR A 3 -7.97 5.18 -78.99
CA THR A 3 -7.50 6.53 -78.55
C THR A 3 -6.16 6.26 -77.83
N VAL A 4 -5.15 7.10 -77.99
CA VAL A 4 -3.86 7.03 -77.26
C VAL A 4 -4.05 7.60 -75.84
N ALA A 5 -3.68 6.85 -74.80
CA ALA A 5 -3.78 7.28 -73.40
C ALA A 5 -2.49 8.00 -72.96
N GLY A 6 -2.63 9.25 -72.52
CA GLY A 6 -1.53 10.14 -72.14
C GLY A 6 -0.91 9.83 -70.77
N TRP A 7 0.39 10.13 -70.68
CA TRP A 7 1.15 10.23 -69.43
C TRP A 7 0.55 11.29 -68.50
N GLY A 8 0.15 10.87 -67.29
CA GLY A 8 -0.36 11.73 -66.23
C GLY A 8 0.76 12.37 -65.42
N VAL A 9 0.74 13.70 -65.40
CA VAL A 9 1.66 14.62 -64.72
C VAL A 9 1.49 14.57 -63.20
N PHE A 10 2.59 14.34 -62.45
CA PHE A 10 2.59 14.50 -60.99
C PHE A 10 2.62 15.98 -60.62
N SER A 11 1.56 16.47 -59.99
CA SER A 11 1.45 17.86 -59.52
C SER A 11 2.18 18.06 -58.19
N ARG A 12 2.90 19.18 -58.04
CA ARG A 12 3.56 19.63 -56.79
C ARG A 12 2.64 19.62 -55.56
N ARG A 13 1.32 19.77 -55.76
CA ARG A 13 0.31 19.72 -54.69
C ARG A 13 0.14 18.32 -54.10
N SER A 14 0.33 17.27 -54.90
CA SER A 14 0.26 15.87 -54.45
C SER A 14 1.47 15.49 -53.58
N VAL A 15 2.63 16.12 -53.82
CA VAL A 15 3.86 15.90 -53.02
C VAL A 15 3.76 16.59 -51.65
N ILE A 16 3.14 17.78 -51.58
CA ILE A 16 2.93 18.51 -50.32
C ILE A 16 1.85 17.84 -49.45
N ALA A 17 0.77 17.33 -50.05
CA ALA A 17 -0.27 16.62 -49.30
C ALA A 17 0.24 15.29 -48.68
N ALA A 18 1.11 14.56 -49.39
CA ALA A 18 1.71 13.34 -48.88
C ALA A 18 2.70 13.59 -47.73
N SER A 19 3.39 14.72 -47.71
CA SER A 19 4.36 15.08 -46.65
C SER A 19 3.69 15.63 -45.39
N VAL A 20 2.53 16.29 -45.49
CA VAL A 20 1.73 16.69 -44.32
C VAL A 20 1.05 15.48 -43.67
N ALA A 21 0.56 14.52 -44.46
CA ALA A 21 -0.06 13.30 -43.94
C ALA A 21 0.95 12.39 -43.21
N LEU A 22 2.20 12.33 -43.67
CA LEU A 22 3.26 11.59 -42.98
C LEU A 22 3.73 12.28 -41.69
N GLY A 23 3.73 13.62 -41.66
CA GLY A 23 4.08 14.40 -40.46
C GLY A 23 3.03 14.30 -39.34
N LEU A 24 1.75 14.22 -39.69
CA LEU A 24 0.66 14.09 -38.72
C LEU A 24 0.47 12.66 -38.20
N ALA A 25 0.86 11.63 -38.97
CA ALA A 25 0.87 10.25 -38.51
C ALA A 25 2.03 9.95 -37.55
N ALA A 26 3.14 10.70 -37.65
CA ALA A 26 4.30 10.55 -36.77
C ALA A 26 4.13 11.22 -35.39
N SER A 27 3.17 12.14 -35.22
CA SER A 27 2.98 12.87 -33.96
C SER A 27 1.97 12.22 -33.00
N VAL A 28 1.22 11.21 -33.43
CA VAL A 28 0.22 10.51 -32.59
C VAL A 28 0.81 9.27 -31.88
N GLY A 29 2.01 8.82 -32.28
CA GLY A 29 2.58 7.53 -31.85
C GLY A 29 3.60 7.55 -30.71
N SER A 30 4.06 8.70 -30.22
CA SER A 30 5.24 8.76 -29.33
C SER A 30 4.95 9.30 -27.93
N GLY A 31 3.71 9.17 -27.47
CA GLY A 31 3.34 9.37 -26.07
C GLY A 31 3.37 8.07 -25.28
N ALA A 32 4.44 7.27 -25.39
CA ALA A 32 4.68 6.23 -24.41
C ALA A 32 5.01 6.92 -23.09
N PHE A 33 3.98 7.25 -22.30
CA PHE A 33 4.17 7.64 -20.90
C PHE A 33 4.96 6.50 -20.26
N ALA A 34 6.23 6.75 -19.92
CA ALA A 34 7.03 5.79 -19.20
C ALA A 34 6.24 5.36 -17.96
N ALA A 35 6.02 4.05 -17.80
CA ALA A 35 5.31 3.53 -16.64
C ALA A 35 5.95 4.11 -15.37
N ALA A 36 5.13 4.67 -14.48
CA ALA A 36 5.62 5.20 -13.22
C ALA A 36 6.40 4.11 -12.48
N LYS A 37 7.56 4.46 -11.90
CA LYS A 37 8.28 3.53 -11.04
C LYS A 37 7.39 3.16 -9.85
N THR A 38 7.10 1.88 -9.70
CA THR A 38 6.27 1.33 -8.59
C THR A 38 7.11 0.72 -7.47
N SER A 39 8.43 0.83 -7.55
CA SER A 39 9.37 0.27 -6.58
C SER A 39 10.28 1.34 -5.99
N VAL A 40 10.55 1.24 -4.70
CA VAL A 40 11.57 2.03 -4.00
C VAL A 40 12.62 1.11 -3.40
N THR A 41 13.88 1.55 -3.37
CA THR A 41 14.97 0.87 -2.68
C THR A 41 15.39 1.72 -1.49
N ILE A 42 15.34 1.15 -0.30
CA ILE A 42 15.69 1.82 0.96
C ILE A 42 16.93 1.13 1.52
N GLY A 43 17.98 1.91 1.81
CA GLY A 43 19.16 1.40 2.50
C GLY A 43 18.91 1.29 4.01
N MET A 44 19.28 0.16 4.59
CA MET A 44 19.19 -0.09 6.04
C MET A 44 20.58 -0.20 6.65
N THR A 45 20.75 0.34 7.86
CA THR A 45 22.03 0.29 8.58
C THR A 45 22.32 -1.07 9.20
N ILE A 46 21.26 -1.82 9.54
CA ILE A 46 21.34 -3.11 10.24
C ILE A 46 20.36 -4.07 9.59
N GLU A 47 20.77 -5.32 9.40
CA GLU A 47 19.91 -6.40 8.93
C GLU A 47 18.95 -6.88 10.03
N PRO A 48 17.65 -7.04 9.75
CA PRO A 48 16.72 -7.61 10.72
C PRO A 48 17.00 -9.10 10.93
N ILE A 49 17.08 -9.53 12.19
CA ILE A 49 17.29 -10.95 12.55
C ILE A 49 16.07 -11.86 12.29
N GLY A 50 14.97 -11.29 11.80
CA GLY A 50 13.70 -11.95 11.57
C GLY A 50 12.60 -10.94 11.21
N LEU A 51 11.36 -11.42 11.04
CA LEU A 51 10.21 -10.58 10.66
C LEU A 51 9.13 -10.49 11.73
N ASP A 52 9.31 -11.13 12.88
CA ASP A 52 8.37 -11.06 14.00
C ASP A 52 8.68 -9.81 14.86
N PRO A 53 7.81 -8.78 14.86
CA PRO A 53 8.03 -7.56 15.64
C PRO A 53 7.90 -7.77 17.16
N THR A 54 7.50 -8.96 17.61
CA THR A 54 7.22 -9.28 19.01
C THR A 54 8.35 -10.02 19.73
N ILE A 55 9.49 -10.29 19.09
CA ILE A 55 10.55 -11.15 19.68
C ILE A 55 11.88 -10.44 19.97
N ALA A 56 12.11 -9.21 19.51
CA ALA A 56 13.37 -8.49 19.73
C ALA A 56 13.21 -6.96 19.67
N ALA A 57 14.20 -6.22 20.18
CA ALA A 57 14.17 -4.75 20.20
C ALA A 57 14.26 -4.18 18.75
N PRO A 58 13.29 -3.40 18.26
CA PRO A 58 12.93 -3.52 16.86
C PRO A 58 13.11 -2.22 16.08
N VAL A 59 14.35 -1.77 15.89
CA VAL A 59 14.59 -0.75 14.86
C VAL A 59 14.55 -1.41 13.49
N ALA A 60 15.41 -2.40 13.25
CA ALA A 60 15.54 -3.03 11.93
C ALA A 60 14.32 -3.91 11.54
N ILE A 61 13.84 -4.78 12.43
CA ILE A 61 12.65 -5.62 12.16
C ILE A 61 11.47 -4.71 11.81
N GLY A 62 11.29 -3.66 12.61
CA GLY A 62 10.21 -2.74 12.46
C GLY A 62 10.18 -1.97 11.15
N GLN A 63 11.33 -1.51 10.68
CA GLN A 63 11.46 -0.84 9.39
C GLN A 63 10.97 -1.70 8.21
N VAL A 64 11.08 -3.03 8.32
CA VAL A 64 10.60 -3.95 7.29
C VAL A 64 9.17 -4.38 7.53
N SER A 65 8.80 -4.72 8.78
CA SER A 65 7.52 -5.39 9.06
C SER A 65 6.36 -4.43 9.33
N TRP A 66 6.58 -3.33 10.07
CA TRP A 66 5.48 -2.42 10.43
C TRP A 66 4.96 -1.70 9.19
N GLN A 67 3.63 -1.65 9.05
CA GLN A 67 2.92 -0.95 7.96
C GLN A 67 3.21 -1.49 6.54
N ASN A 68 4.12 -2.46 6.38
CA ASN A 68 4.31 -3.20 5.12
C ASN A 68 3.66 -4.59 5.18
N ILE A 69 3.72 -5.26 6.33
CA ILE A 69 3.21 -6.64 6.53
C ILE A 69 2.10 -6.65 7.57
N PHE A 70 2.23 -5.84 8.63
CA PHE A 70 1.29 -5.81 9.75
C PHE A 70 0.52 -4.49 9.83
N GLU A 71 -0.74 -4.61 10.21
CA GLU A 71 -1.65 -3.50 10.50
C GLU A 71 -2.13 -3.56 11.96
N GLY A 72 -2.30 -2.39 12.59
CA GLY A 72 -2.89 -2.27 13.93
C GLY A 72 -4.39 -1.97 13.87
N LEU A 73 -5.04 -1.95 15.05
CA LEU A 73 -6.40 -1.39 15.15
C LEU A 73 -6.42 0.09 14.76
N THR A 74 -5.37 0.81 15.14
CA THR A 74 -5.14 2.22 14.81
C THR A 74 -3.73 2.40 14.26
N THR A 75 -3.50 3.52 13.60
CA THR A 75 -2.18 3.98 13.14
C THR A 75 -1.94 5.42 13.57
N VAL A 76 -0.73 5.93 13.37
CA VAL A 76 -0.37 7.33 13.67
C VAL A 76 0.07 8.00 12.38
N ASP A 77 -0.55 9.14 12.06
CA ASP A 77 -0.19 9.91 10.88
C ASP A 77 1.10 10.74 11.06
N SER A 78 1.53 11.41 9.99
CA SER A 78 2.72 12.27 10.01
C SER A 78 2.60 13.48 10.93
N ALA A 79 1.39 13.86 11.36
CA ALA A 79 1.14 14.90 12.34
C ALA A 79 1.08 14.35 13.78
N GLY A 80 1.33 13.05 13.98
CA GLY A 80 1.28 12.40 15.28
C GLY A 80 -0.13 12.13 15.80
N LYS A 81 -1.16 12.24 14.95
CA LYS A 81 -2.55 11.97 15.35
C LYS A 81 -2.88 10.50 15.15
N VAL A 82 -3.65 9.96 16.09
CA VAL A 82 -4.19 8.59 15.99
C VAL A 82 -5.27 8.56 14.92
N GLN A 83 -5.16 7.62 13.99
CA GLN A 83 -6.06 7.42 12.86
C GLN A 83 -6.63 6.00 12.84
N PRO A 84 -7.82 5.80 12.26
CA PRO A 84 -8.37 4.48 11.97
C PRO A 84 -7.43 3.62 11.11
N GLN A 85 -7.30 2.34 11.44
CA GLN A 85 -6.69 1.32 10.59
C GLN A 85 -7.63 0.11 10.54
N LEU A 86 -7.36 -1.02 11.22
CA LEU A 86 -8.27 -2.17 11.22
C LEU A 86 -9.57 -1.91 12.01
N ALA A 87 -9.57 -0.95 12.93
CA ALA A 87 -10.78 -0.39 13.49
C ALA A 87 -11.22 0.84 12.67
N GLU A 88 -12.50 0.91 12.29
CA GLU A 88 -13.08 2.07 11.59
C GLU A 88 -13.38 3.24 12.53
N SER A 89 -13.69 2.95 13.80
CA SER A 89 -13.89 3.93 14.86
C SER A 89 -13.71 3.27 16.23
N TRP A 90 -13.65 4.09 17.27
CA TRP A 90 -13.70 3.61 18.65
C TRP A 90 -14.38 4.63 19.56
N GLU A 91 -14.98 4.10 20.62
CA GLU A 91 -15.57 4.88 21.70
C GLU A 91 -14.74 4.68 22.97
N ILE A 92 -14.64 5.74 23.77
CA ILE A 92 -13.93 5.71 25.05
C ILE A 92 -14.95 6.02 26.13
N SER A 93 -15.02 5.18 27.17
CA SER A 93 -15.89 5.42 28.32
C SER A 93 -15.55 6.73 29.03
N SER A 94 -16.50 7.26 29.79
CA SER A 94 -16.35 8.52 30.52
C SER A 94 -15.20 8.52 31.54
N ASP A 95 -14.84 7.35 32.08
CA ASP A 95 -13.71 7.17 32.99
C ASP A 95 -12.37 6.92 32.28
N GLY A 96 -12.37 6.81 30.94
CA GLY A 96 -11.18 6.59 30.13
C GLY A 96 -10.59 5.18 30.21
N LYS A 97 -11.30 4.20 30.79
CA LYS A 97 -10.78 2.85 31.05
C LYS A 97 -11.27 1.78 30.09
N THR A 98 -12.39 2.02 29.41
CA THR A 98 -12.98 1.09 28.46
C THR A 98 -12.92 1.68 27.05
N TYR A 99 -12.36 0.91 26.13
CA TYR A 99 -12.25 1.26 24.72
C TYR A 99 -13.02 0.24 23.90
N THR A 100 -14.01 0.70 23.14
CA THR A 100 -14.83 -0.16 22.28
C THR A 100 -14.47 0.14 20.83
N PHE A 101 -13.82 -0.80 20.15
CA PHE A 101 -13.43 -0.67 18.75
C PHE A 101 -14.48 -1.27 17.82
N LYS A 102 -14.88 -0.52 16.79
CA LYS A 102 -15.66 -1.06 15.68
C LYS A 102 -14.71 -1.52 14.58
N LEU A 103 -14.71 -2.81 14.28
CA LEU A 103 -13.76 -3.41 13.33
C LEU A 103 -14.27 -3.32 11.89
N ARG A 104 -13.35 -3.11 10.95
CA ARG A 104 -13.62 -3.22 9.52
C ARG A 104 -14.10 -4.63 9.18
N GLN A 105 -15.10 -4.70 8.29
CA GLN A 105 -15.66 -5.97 7.83
C GLN A 105 -14.97 -6.47 6.56
N GLY A 106 -14.94 -7.78 6.37
CA GLY A 106 -14.40 -8.41 5.17
C GLY A 106 -12.88 -8.35 5.03
N VAL A 107 -12.16 -7.98 6.10
CA VAL A 107 -10.70 -8.01 6.13
C VAL A 107 -10.21 -9.45 6.22
N THR A 108 -9.22 -9.79 5.40
CA THR A 108 -8.58 -11.12 5.40
C THR A 108 -7.08 -10.97 5.47
N PHE A 109 -6.43 -11.91 6.17
CA PHE A 109 -4.99 -12.10 6.10
C PHE A 109 -4.57 -12.57 4.71
N HIS A 110 -3.27 -12.48 4.41
CA HIS A 110 -2.71 -12.92 3.12
C HIS A 110 -2.95 -14.41 2.79
N ASN A 111 -3.29 -15.23 3.78
CA ASN A 111 -3.64 -16.64 3.62
C ASN A 111 -5.17 -16.88 3.46
N GLY A 112 -5.97 -15.81 3.38
CA GLY A 112 -7.42 -15.88 3.23
C GLY A 112 -8.22 -16.03 4.53
N VAL A 113 -7.58 -16.20 5.69
CA VAL A 113 -8.28 -16.26 6.98
C VAL A 113 -8.87 -14.89 7.30
N ALA A 114 -10.11 -14.86 7.80
CA ALA A 114 -10.77 -13.63 8.18
C ALA A 114 -10.15 -12.99 9.43
N PHE A 115 -10.14 -11.66 9.47
CA PHE A 115 -9.83 -10.89 10.67
C PHE A 115 -11.14 -10.52 11.39
N ASP A 116 -11.21 -10.82 12.68
CA ASP A 116 -12.33 -10.46 13.56
C ASP A 116 -11.85 -10.12 14.98
N SER A 117 -12.79 -9.88 15.88
CA SER A 117 -12.50 -9.52 17.27
C SER A 117 -11.78 -10.61 18.06
N SER A 118 -11.96 -11.90 17.71
CA SER A 118 -11.26 -13.00 18.36
C SER A 118 -9.76 -12.99 18.04
N VAL A 119 -9.41 -12.64 16.80
CA VAL A 119 -8.01 -12.47 16.38
C VAL A 119 -7.38 -11.25 17.03
N ALA A 120 -8.09 -10.12 17.09
CA ALA A 120 -7.63 -8.94 17.79
C ALA A 120 -7.38 -9.22 19.28
N LYS A 121 -8.31 -9.92 19.93
CA LYS A 121 -8.18 -10.37 21.32
C LYS A 121 -6.97 -11.28 21.51
N PHE A 122 -6.81 -12.28 20.66
CA PHE A 122 -5.67 -13.19 20.71
C PHE A 122 -4.33 -12.45 20.63
N ALA A 123 -4.20 -11.47 19.73
CA ALA A 123 -2.96 -10.70 19.58
C ALA A 123 -2.62 -9.90 20.85
N ILE A 124 -3.61 -9.25 21.47
CA ILE A 124 -3.43 -8.49 22.72
C ILE A 124 -3.09 -9.45 23.88
N ASP A 125 -3.83 -10.56 24.00
CA ASP A 125 -3.60 -11.58 25.04
C ASP A 125 -2.20 -12.20 24.92
N ARG A 126 -1.75 -12.52 23.71
CA ARG A 126 -0.38 -12.98 23.44
C ARG A 126 0.65 -11.94 23.86
N ALA A 127 0.43 -10.67 23.55
CA ALA A 127 1.38 -9.60 23.90
C ALA A 127 1.53 -9.41 25.42
N ARG A 128 0.44 -9.53 26.19
CA ARG A 128 0.42 -9.34 27.65
C ARG A 128 0.68 -10.61 28.48
N GLY A 129 0.65 -11.79 27.86
CA GLY A 129 0.77 -13.08 28.54
C GLY A 129 2.02 -13.21 29.43
N ALA A 130 1.93 -14.07 30.46
CA ALA A 130 3.01 -14.27 31.44
C ALA A 130 4.35 -14.63 30.78
N ASP A 131 4.32 -15.51 29.78
CA ASP A 131 5.50 -15.99 29.04
C ASP A 131 5.81 -15.15 27.79
N SER A 132 5.14 -14.00 27.61
CA SER A 132 5.41 -13.11 26.49
C SER A 132 6.83 -12.59 26.52
N VAL A 133 7.57 -12.85 25.45
CA VAL A 133 8.91 -12.32 25.18
C VAL A 133 8.88 -10.93 24.52
N ASN A 134 7.69 -10.32 24.39
CA ASN A 134 7.52 -9.04 23.74
C ASN A 134 8.28 -7.94 24.50
N PRO A 135 9.27 -7.25 23.89
CA PRO A 135 10.00 -6.16 24.55
C PRO A 135 9.09 -5.00 24.97
N GLN A 136 7.89 -4.91 24.37
CA GLN A 136 6.87 -3.92 24.63
C GLN A 136 5.77 -4.40 25.59
N LYS A 137 5.90 -5.59 26.20
CA LYS A 137 4.90 -6.18 27.12
C LYS A 137 4.38 -5.21 28.18
N ARG A 138 5.24 -4.35 28.74
CA ARG A 138 4.87 -3.35 29.75
C ARG A 138 3.75 -2.40 29.30
N TYR A 139 3.60 -2.12 28.00
CA TYR A 139 2.52 -1.28 27.49
C TYR A 139 1.16 -1.96 27.53
N PHE A 140 1.12 -3.30 27.59
CA PHE A 140 -0.11 -4.08 27.66
C PHE A 140 -0.45 -4.54 29.09
N ALA A 141 0.45 -4.31 30.05
CA ALA A 141 0.31 -4.83 31.41
C ALA A 141 -0.86 -4.19 32.19
N SER A 142 -1.30 -2.99 31.81
CA SER A 142 -2.43 -2.30 32.44
C SER A 142 -3.79 -2.71 31.88
N ILE A 143 -3.84 -3.54 30.84
CA ILE A 143 -5.09 -4.02 30.26
C ILE A 143 -5.62 -5.11 31.19
N GLU A 144 -6.74 -4.85 31.85
CA GLU A 144 -7.40 -5.80 32.74
C GLU A 144 -8.08 -6.92 31.93
N THR A 145 -8.93 -6.53 30.98
CA THR A 145 -9.71 -7.44 30.13
C THR A 145 -9.72 -6.97 28.68
N VAL A 146 -9.95 -7.92 27.77
CA VAL A 146 -10.09 -7.73 26.32
C VAL A 146 -11.27 -8.56 25.87
#